data_AF-A0A2D6SQJ0-F1
#
_entry.id   AF-A0A2D6SQJ0-F1
#
_cell.length_a   1.000
_cell.length_b   1.000
_cell.length_c   1.000
_cell.angle_alpha   90.00
_cell.angle_beta   90.00
_cell.angle_gamma   90.00
#
_symmetry.space_group_name_H-M   'P 1'
#
loop_
_entity.id
_entity.type
_entity.pdbx_description
1 polymer ?
#
loop_
_entity_poly.entity_id
_entity_poly.type
_entity_poly.pdbx_seq_one_letter_code
_entity_poly.pdbx_strand_id
1 'polypeptide(L)' 'MNIFKDITLKWWQGSIFKLTMMAFGVAVGTTWPAIFSSWTTVLWIIFVVGAIYLATVWFKQ' A
#
# COMPACT_ATOMS: atom_id res chain seq x y z
N MET A 1 15.83 16.29 -3.94
CA MET A 1 14.96 15.10 -3.87
C MET A 1 13.99 15.17 -5.03
N ASN A 2 14.23 14.42 -6.11
CA ASN A 2 13.37 14.50 -7.29
C ASN A 2 12.26 13.45 -7.17
N ILE A 3 11.04 13.93 -6.90
CA ILE A 3 9.83 13.11 -6.69
C ILE A 3 9.20 12.64 -8.01
N PHE A 4 9.72 13.04 -9.16
CA PHE A 4 9.25 12.57 -10.47
C PHE A 4 10.30 11.75 -11.22
N LYS A 5 11.31 11.22 -10.51
CA LYS A 5 12.30 10.34 -11.12
C LYS A 5 11.73 8.94 -11.37
N ASP A 6 12.26 8.28 -12.38
CA ASP A 6 11.93 6.89 -12.67
C ASP A 6 12.30 5.98 -11.50
N ILE A 7 11.35 5.11 -11.13
CA ILE A 7 11.50 4.16 -10.02
C ILE A 7 11.50 2.76 -10.62
N THR A 8 12.61 2.06 -10.49
CA THR A 8 12.72 0.64 -10.85
C THR A 8 12.52 -0.20 -9.59
N LEU A 9 11.31 -0.73 -9.41
CA LEU A 9 11.01 -1.66 -8.32
C LEU A 9 11.46 -3.07 -8.69
N LYS A 10 12.04 -3.80 -7.73
CA LYS A 10 12.25 -5.24 -7.87
C LYS A 10 10.89 -5.95 -7.94
N TRP A 11 10.84 -7.12 -8.57
CA TRP A 11 9.61 -7.89 -8.73
C TRP A 11 8.84 -8.10 -7.40
N TRP A 12 9.55 -8.47 -6.34
CA TRP A 12 8.96 -8.62 -5.00
C TRP A 12 8.45 -7.29 -4.39
N GLN A 13 9.11 -6.16 -4.66
CA GLN A 13 8.64 -4.84 -4.23
C GLN A 13 7.39 -4.42 -5.00
N GLY A 14 7.31 -4.77 -6.29
CA GLY A 14 6.09 -4.62 -7.09
C GLY A 14 4.92 -5.45 -6.55
N SER A 15 5.18 -6.66 -6.07
CA SER A 15 4.16 -7.49 -5.40
C SER A 15 3.67 -6.86 -4.09
N ILE A 16 4.58 -6.30 -3.28
CA ILE A 16 4.22 -5.54 -2.06
C ILE A 16 3.37 -4.32 -2.42
N PHE A 17 3.73 -3.58 -3.48
CA PHE A 17 2.93 -2.44 -3.95
C PHE A 17 1.51 -2.85 -4.33
N LYS A 18 1.34 -3.93 -5.09
CA LYS A 18 0.01 -4.46 -5.45
C LYS A 18 -0.82 -4.83 -4.23
N LEU A 19 -0.23 -5.57 -3.27
CA LEU A 19 -0.90 -5.95 -2.03
C LEU A 19 -1.30 -4.73 -1.18
N THR A 20 -0.40 -3.75 -1.09
CA THR A 20 -0.62 -2.50 -0.36
C THR A 20 -1.78 -1.70 -0.97
N MET A 21 -1.80 -1.54 -2.29
CA MET A 21 -2.88 -0.85 -3.01
C MET A 21 -4.21 -1.61 -2.94
N MET A 22 -4.17 -2.94 -2.99
CA MET A 22 -5.37 -3.77 -2.83
C MET A 22 -5.95 -3.63 -1.42
N ALA A 23 -5.10 -3.69 -0.38
CA ALA A 23 -5.52 -3.47 1.00
C ALA A 23 -6.15 -2.08 1.18
N PHE A 24 -5.59 -1.05 0.56
CA PHE A 24 -6.17 0.30 0.55
C PHE A 24 -7.54 0.34 -0.13
N GLY A 25 -7.67 -0.24 -1.32
CA GLY A 25 -8.94 -0.28 -2.05
C GLY A 25 -10.04 -0.97 -1.26
N VAL A 26 -9.71 -2.09 -0.59
CA VAL A 26 -10.67 -2.78 0.30
C VAL A 26 -10.94 -1.96 1.56
N ALA A 27 -9.91 -1.32 2.16
CA ALA A 27 -10.07 -0.46 3.33
C ALA A 27 -11.01 0.73 3.06
N VAL A 28 -10.93 1.35 1.88
CA VAL A 28 -11.86 2.40 1.45
C VAL A 28 -13.23 1.81 1.13
N GLY A 29 -13.25 0.64 0.49
CA GLY A 29 -14.47 -0.10 0.18
C GLY A 29 -15.25 -0.58 1.39
N THR A 30 -14.67 -0.61 2.60
CA THR A 30 -15.42 -0.96 3.83
C THR A 30 -16.49 0.07 4.18
N THR A 31 -16.46 1.25 3.56
CA THR A 31 -17.54 2.24 3.63
C THR A 31 -18.83 1.77 2.95
N TRP A 32 -18.75 0.73 2.10
CA TRP A 32 -19.86 0.06 1.45
C TRP A 32 -20.03 -1.37 1.99
N PRO A 33 -21.22 -1.96 1.83
CA PRO A 33 -22.13 -2.21 2.94
C PRO A 33 -21.46 -2.97 4.12
N ALA A 34 -20.56 -2.35 4.87
CA ALA A 34 -19.89 -2.83 6.08
C ALA A 34 -19.31 -4.28 6.08
N ILE A 35 -19.28 -4.99 4.94
CA ILE A 35 -18.88 -6.41 4.81
C ILE A 35 -17.48 -6.64 5.38
N PHE A 36 -16.62 -5.63 5.25
CA PHE A 36 -15.22 -5.68 5.65
C PHE A 36 -14.93 -4.85 6.92
N SER A 37 -15.96 -4.34 7.62
CA SER A 37 -15.78 -3.43 8.77
C SER A 37 -14.91 -4.03 9.89
N SER A 38 -15.03 -5.33 10.17
CA SER A 38 -14.20 -6.02 11.16
C SER A 38 -12.72 -6.12 10.76
N TRP A 39 -12.42 -6.01 9.47
CA TRP A 39 -11.07 -6.12 8.91
C TRP A 39 -10.46 -4.76 8.57
N THR A 40 -11.22 -3.67 8.66
CA THR A 40 -10.78 -2.31 8.32
C THR A 40 -9.45 -1.95 8.99
N THR A 41 -9.32 -2.19 10.30
CA THR A 41 -8.08 -1.89 11.03
C THR A 41 -6.89 -2.69 10.51
N VAL A 42 -7.08 -3.97 10.21
CA VAL A 42 -6.01 -4.84 9.69
C VAL A 42 -5.59 -4.40 8.28
N LEU A 43 -6.56 -4.06 7.43
CA LEU A 43 -6.30 -3.57 6.07
C LEU A 43 -5.53 -2.25 6.08
N TRP A 44 -5.88 -1.33 6.99
CA TRP A 44 -5.13 -0.09 7.19
C TRP A 44 -3.70 -0.32 7.69
N ILE A 45 -3.48 -1.28 8.60
CA ILE A 45 -2.13 -1.64 9.06
C ILE A 45 -1.28 -2.15 7.90
N ILE A 46 -1.82 -3.07 7.10
CA ILE A 46 -1.12 -3.61 5.91
C ILE A 46 -0.78 -2.48 4.94
N PHE A 47 -1.74 -1.59 4.69
CA PHE A 47 -1.51 -0.42 3.83
C PHE A 47 -0.41 0.49 4.36
N VAL A 48 -0.48 0.91 5.63
CA VAL A 48 0.48 1.84 6.22
C VAL A 48 1.89 1.26 6.24
N VAL A 49 2.05 0.00 6.67
CA VAL A 49 3.35 -0.66 6.73
C VAL A 49 3.94 -0.82 5.31
N GLY A 50 3.13 -1.26 4.35
CA GLY A 50 3.55 -1.40 2.96
C GLY A 50 3.92 -0.07 2.32
N ALA A 51 3.13 0.97 2.56
CA ALA A 51 3.36 2.32 2.04
C ALA A 51 4.64 2.93 2.63
N ILE A 52 4.90 2.77 3.94
CA ILE A 52 6.14 3.21 4.58
C ILE A 52 7.33 2.51 3.94
N TYR A 53 7.29 1.18 3.81
CA TYR A 53 8.39 0.44 3.19
C TYR A 53 8.69 0.94 1.77
N LEU A 54 7.66 1.08 0.93
CA LEU A 54 7.82 1.53 -0.45
C LEU A 54 8.30 2.99 -0.54
N ALA A 55 7.85 3.85 0.36
CA ALA A 55 8.37 5.22 0.47
C ALA A 55 9.86 5.21 0.83
N THR A 56 10.30 4.37 1.78
CA THR A 56 11.74 4.27 2.10
C THR A 56 12.59 3.75 0.95
N VAL A 57 12.06 2.80 0.16
CA VAL A 57 12.72 2.30 -1.06
C VAL A 57 12.84 3.43 -2.08
N TRP A 58 11.76 4.18 -2.28
CA TRP A 58 11.71 5.30 -3.21
C TRP A 58 12.62 6.47 -2.83
N PHE A 59 12.76 6.76 -1.53
CA PHE A 59 13.69 7.77 -1.05
C PHE A 59 15.17 7.37 -1.20
N LYS A 60 15.48 6.07 -1.17
CA LYS A 60 16.85 5.54 -1.27
C LYS A 60 17.32 5.34 -2.69
N GLN A 61 16.42 4.90 -3.57
CA GLN A 61 16.59 4.99 -5.02
C GLN A 61 16.62 6.47 -5.40
#